data_AF-A0A7C4DVH1-F1
#
_entry.id   AF-A0A7C4DVH1-F1
#
_cell.length_a   1.000
_cell.length_b   1.000
_cell.length_c   1.000
_cell.angle_alpha   90.00
_cell.angle_beta   90.00
_cell.angle_gamma   90.00
#
_symmetry.space_group_name_H-M   'P 1'
#
loop_
_entity.id
_entity.type
_entity.pdbx_description
1 polymer ?
#
loop_
_entity_poly.entity_id
_entity_poly.type
_entity_poly.pdbx_seq_one_letter_code
_entity_poly.pdbx_strand_id
1 'polypeptide(L)'
;MSFSFPVDFISEGMANIVIPNLSAFKRGPWDYAPSRAPVFYNPLMKPCRDVAVLVLQSYQSYVNRDLKVSEPLAGCGVRGIRFAKEVKGVNTVYINDINERAYELAKYNVQLNNLNEKVFVSNEDACLFLSRHAAPAQRFDFIDIDPFGSPAPYIDSAVRALRDGGLLALTATDLASLCGVYPKVALRKYGGSSLKTEYAQEIAVRLLAGCLANIAAKHDIGVKILFSHVAKHCVRLYALIEYGAKKADRSLDSMGYLLHCFKCFHREAVQGILSLNSSSRCPECGSPLRVAGPLWLREIVDKEFFTVIEENMKSVKHIDDEVIKLISLIKEETDAPITYYVTDKICEKIKAPTPPIRKVINNIKDMGFRASRTHFHSKGIKTDAPSSIVIEAVKKAIKRRNQ
;
A
#
# COMPACT_ATOMS: atom_id res chain seq x y z
N MET A 1 16.60 26.14 -19.66
CA MET A 1 17.58 25.42 -18.81
C MET A 1 18.28 24.38 -19.66
N SER A 2 19.61 24.27 -19.59
CA SER A 2 20.33 23.10 -20.10
C SER A 2 20.55 22.13 -18.95
N PHE A 3 19.99 20.92 -19.03
CA PHE A 3 20.27 19.87 -18.04
C PHE A 3 21.66 19.28 -18.30
N SER A 4 22.38 18.91 -17.24
CA SER A 4 23.72 18.31 -17.36
C SER A 4 23.69 16.83 -17.81
N PHE A 5 22.53 16.34 -18.24
CA PHE A 5 22.29 14.96 -18.63
C PHE A 5 21.21 14.89 -19.74
N PRO A 6 21.20 13.82 -20.55
CA PRO A 6 20.17 13.63 -21.57
C PRO A 6 18.77 13.49 -20.95
N VAL A 7 17.77 14.11 -21.56
CA VAL A 7 16.38 14.14 -21.08
C VAL A 7 15.39 13.79 -22.17
N ASP A 8 14.25 13.24 -21.77
CA ASP A 8 13.08 12.99 -22.64
C ASP A 8 11.89 13.82 -22.17
N PHE A 9 11.08 14.26 -23.13
CA PHE A 9 9.78 14.89 -22.89
C PHE A 9 8.69 13.83 -22.99
N ILE A 10 7.88 13.69 -21.95
CA ILE A 10 6.78 12.73 -21.92
C ILE A 10 5.52 13.37 -21.33
N SER A 11 4.38 12.72 -21.57
CA SER A 11 3.13 13.04 -20.89
C SER A 11 2.69 11.85 -20.04
N GLU A 12 2.31 12.11 -18.79
CA GLU A 12 1.67 11.13 -17.92
C GLU A 12 0.41 11.73 -17.29
N GLY A 13 -0.74 11.11 -17.54
CA GLY A 13 -2.02 11.70 -17.19
C GLY A 13 -2.17 13.05 -17.89
N MET A 14 -2.43 14.12 -17.12
CA MET A 14 -2.47 15.48 -17.64
C MET A 14 -1.13 16.21 -17.53
N ALA A 15 -0.11 15.63 -16.91
CA ALA A 15 1.19 16.27 -16.69
C ALA A 15 2.12 16.11 -17.90
N ASN A 16 2.70 17.21 -18.38
CA ASN A 16 3.81 17.19 -19.33
C ASN A 16 5.11 17.35 -18.54
N ILE A 17 6.02 16.40 -18.61
CA ILE A 17 7.22 16.40 -17.78
C ILE A 17 8.46 16.08 -18.60
N VAL A 18 9.57 16.63 -18.13
CA VAL A 18 10.91 16.24 -18.52
C VAL A 18 11.43 15.24 -17.50
N ILE A 19 11.97 14.14 -18.00
CA ILE A 19 12.60 13.08 -17.22
C ILE A 19 14.01 12.81 -17.76
N PRO A 20 14.91 12.20 -16.98
CA PRO A 20 16.16 11.70 -17.56
C PRO A 20 15.87 10.66 -18.64
N ASN A 21 16.60 10.73 -19.74
CA ASN A 21 16.51 9.74 -20.81
C ASN A 21 16.98 8.39 -20.28
N LEU A 22 16.04 7.48 -20.00
CA LEU A 22 16.34 6.23 -19.31
C LEU A 22 17.19 5.27 -20.16
N SER A 23 17.12 5.34 -21.50
CA SER A 23 17.94 4.49 -22.36
C SER A 23 19.43 4.87 -22.29
N ALA A 24 19.76 6.14 -22.10
CA ALA A 24 21.13 6.62 -21.92
C ALA A 24 21.81 6.10 -20.63
N PHE A 25 21.04 5.61 -19.65
CA PHE A 25 21.54 5.08 -18.38
C PHE A 25 21.55 3.54 -18.29
N LYS A 26 21.19 2.83 -19.37
CA LYS A 26 21.35 1.37 -19.46
C LYS A 26 22.76 1.04 -19.94
N ARG A 27 23.53 0.25 -19.17
CA ARG A 27 24.83 -0.31 -19.60
C ARG A 27 24.73 -1.77 -20.05
N GLY A 28 23.59 -2.42 -19.82
CA GLY A 28 23.32 -3.77 -20.30
C GLY A 28 21.84 -4.17 -20.19
N PRO A 29 21.46 -5.37 -20.67
CA PRO A 29 20.07 -5.85 -20.68
C PRO A 29 19.44 -5.99 -19.30
N TRP A 30 20.27 -6.26 -18.28
CA TRP A 30 19.87 -6.51 -16.90
C TRP A 30 19.74 -5.24 -16.04
N ASP A 31 20.10 -4.08 -16.59
CA ASP A 31 20.12 -2.83 -15.84
C ASP A 31 18.72 -2.26 -15.65
N TYR A 32 18.37 -2.02 -14.39
CA TYR A 32 17.20 -1.25 -14.02
C TYR A 32 17.50 0.25 -14.14
N ALA A 33 17.31 0.79 -15.35
CA ALA A 33 17.63 2.17 -15.70
C ALA A 33 17.15 3.24 -14.70
N PRO A 34 15.93 3.17 -14.13
CA PRO A 34 15.45 4.20 -13.20
C PRO A 34 16.34 4.42 -11.99
N SER A 35 16.94 3.36 -11.41
CA SER A 35 17.79 3.50 -10.21
C SER A 35 19.19 4.08 -10.51
N ARG A 36 19.55 4.22 -11.79
CA ARG A 36 20.85 4.74 -12.23
C ARG A 36 20.77 6.17 -12.75
N ALA A 37 19.57 6.64 -13.08
CA ALA A 37 19.36 7.98 -13.57
C ALA A 37 19.67 9.02 -12.48
N PRO A 38 20.16 10.22 -12.85
CA PRO A 38 20.51 11.28 -11.90
C PRO A 38 19.30 11.85 -11.14
N VAL A 39 18.10 11.68 -11.71
CA VAL A 39 16.82 11.97 -11.07
C VAL A 39 15.91 10.75 -11.28
N PHE A 40 15.18 10.34 -10.26
CA PHE A 40 14.35 9.16 -10.38
C PHE A 40 13.05 9.43 -11.13
N TYR A 41 12.77 8.55 -12.09
CA TYR A 41 11.44 8.39 -12.68
C TYR A 41 11.26 6.93 -13.09
N ASN A 42 10.19 6.31 -12.64
CA ASN A 42 9.83 4.95 -13.03
C ASN A 42 8.49 4.94 -13.79
N PRO A 43 8.49 4.66 -15.11
CA PRO A 43 7.25 4.58 -15.89
C PRO A 43 6.36 3.41 -15.43
N LEU A 44 6.93 2.36 -14.84
CA LEU A 44 6.16 1.22 -14.33
C LEU A 44 5.26 1.58 -13.13
N MET A 45 5.48 2.75 -12.51
CA MET A 45 4.69 3.25 -11.38
C MET A 45 3.53 4.15 -11.81
N LYS A 46 3.29 4.34 -13.11
CA LYS A 46 2.12 5.09 -13.61
C LYS A 46 0.80 4.57 -13.00
N PRO A 47 0.49 3.26 -12.99
CA PRO A 47 -0.75 2.77 -12.37
C PRO A 47 -0.85 3.11 -10.87
N CYS A 48 0.28 3.13 -10.16
CA CYS A 48 0.32 3.51 -8.74
C CYS A 48 0.03 5.00 -8.55
N ARG A 49 0.51 5.87 -9.45
CA ARG A 49 0.19 7.31 -9.46
C ARG A 49 -1.26 7.55 -9.87
N ASP A 50 -1.81 6.80 -10.81
CA ASP A 50 -3.23 6.86 -11.20
C ASP A 50 -4.14 6.51 -10.02
N VAL A 51 -3.84 5.44 -9.27
CA VAL A 51 -4.56 5.11 -8.03
C VAL A 51 -4.42 6.22 -6.99
N ALA A 52 -3.25 6.84 -6.85
CA ALA A 52 -3.04 7.94 -5.92
C ALA A 52 -3.91 9.16 -6.24
N VAL A 53 -4.00 9.53 -7.53
CA VAL A 53 -4.88 10.62 -7.99
C VAL A 53 -6.34 10.28 -7.70
N LEU A 54 -6.77 9.05 -8.00
CA LEU A 54 -8.14 8.58 -7.72
C LEU A 54 -8.47 8.63 -6.22
N VAL A 55 -7.57 8.12 -5.38
CA VAL A 55 -7.76 8.12 -3.91
C VAL A 55 -7.78 9.55 -3.37
N LEU A 56 -6.90 10.43 -3.86
CA LEU A 56 -6.88 11.83 -3.42
C LEU A 56 -8.14 12.59 -3.85
N GLN A 57 -8.65 12.35 -5.07
CA GLN A 57 -9.94 12.90 -5.51
C GLN A 57 -11.09 12.37 -4.66
N SER A 58 -11.07 11.08 -4.32
CA SER A 58 -12.10 10.46 -3.48
C SER A 58 -12.07 11.03 -2.05
N TYR A 59 -10.87 11.25 -1.50
CA TYR A 59 -10.68 11.94 -0.24
C TYR A 59 -11.18 13.37 -0.28
N GLN A 60 -10.89 14.12 -1.35
CA GLN A 60 -11.40 15.48 -1.50
C GLN A 60 -12.93 15.51 -1.48
N SER A 61 -13.59 14.59 -2.19
CA SER A 61 -15.05 14.43 -2.16
C SER A 61 -15.56 14.01 -0.78
N TYR A 62 -14.80 13.18 -0.05
CA TYR A 62 -15.15 12.68 1.29
C TYR A 62 -15.08 13.77 2.37
N VAL A 63 -14.06 14.65 2.34
CA VAL A 63 -13.91 15.74 3.32
C VAL A 63 -14.53 17.07 2.88
N ASN A 64 -14.86 17.21 1.59
CA ASN A 64 -15.49 18.36 0.97
C ASN A 64 -14.90 19.72 1.37
N ARG A 65 -13.56 19.83 1.30
CA ARG A 65 -12.81 21.07 1.55
C ARG A 65 -11.64 21.21 0.59
N ASP A 66 -11.08 22.42 0.53
CA ASP A 66 -9.83 22.64 -0.20
C ASP A 66 -8.66 21.95 0.49
N LEU A 67 -7.78 21.35 -0.32
CA LEU A 67 -6.69 20.52 0.14
C LEU A 67 -5.34 21.21 -0.03
N LYS A 68 -4.57 21.18 1.07
CA LYS A 68 -3.13 21.42 1.10
C LYS A 68 -2.41 20.07 1.08
N VAL A 69 -1.68 19.79 0.00
CA VAL A 69 -1.12 18.47 -0.33
C VAL A 69 0.41 18.52 -0.24
N SER A 70 1.05 17.43 0.18
CA SER A 70 2.51 17.32 0.16
C SER A 70 3.03 16.00 -0.44
N GLU A 71 4.12 16.11 -1.20
CA GLU A 71 4.97 14.99 -1.63
C GLU A 71 6.43 15.26 -1.20
N PRO A 72 6.87 14.73 -0.04
CA PRO A 72 8.18 15.05 0.51
C PRO A 72 9.39 14.43 -0.21
N LEU A 73 9.15 13.45 -1.10
CA LEU A 73 10.17 12.69 -1.85
C LEU A 73 9.80 12.66 -3.35
N ALA A 74 9.87 13.82 -4.00
CA ALA A 74 9.16 14.07 -5.25
C ALA A 74 9.86 13.58 -6.53
N GLY A 75 11.16 13.29 -6.50
CA GLY A 75 11.93 12.99 -7.71
C GLY A 75 11.77 14.09 -8.76
N CYS A 76 11.26 13.75 -9.95
CA CYS A 76 10.96 14.74 -10.99
C CYS A 76 9.67 15.56 -10.78
N GLY A 77 8.95 15.36 -9.67
CA GLY A 77 7.73 16.10 -9.32
C GLY A 77 6.44 15.63 -9.99
N VAL A 78 6.47 14.51 -10.73
CA VAL A 78 5.34 14.03 -11.54
C VAL A 78 4.06 13.86 -10.72
N ARG A 79 4.13 13.28 -9.53
CA ARG A 79 2.94 12.97 -8.72
C ARG A 79 2.31 14.25 -8.16
N GLY A 80 3.08 15.15 -7.56
CA GLY A 80 2.59 16.45 -7.10
C GLY A 80 2.02 17.32 -8.22
N ILE A 81 2.64 17.33 -9.40
CA ILE A 81 2.10 18.02 -10.59
C ILE A 81 0.75 17.42 -11.00
N ARG A 82 0.66 16.08 -11.04
CA ARG A 82 -0.60 15.40 -11.35
C ARG A 82 -1.68 15.70 -10.32
N PHE A 83 -1.36 15.71 -9.02
CA PHE A 83 -2.31 16.14 -7.99
C PHE A 83 -2.84 17.55 -8.23
N ALA A 84 -1.97 18.49 -8.58
CA ALA A 84 -2.37 19.87 -8.85
C ALA A 84 -3.26 20.04 -10.09
N LYS A 85 -3.07 19.20 -11.13
CA LYS A 85 -3.80 19.27 -12.41
C LYS A 85 -5.08 18.43 -12.44
N GLU A 86 -5.05 17.26 -11.83
CA GLU A 86 -6.06 16.21 -12.02
C GLU A 86 -7.07 16.15 -10.87
N VAL A 87 -6.70 16.63 -9.67
CA VAL A 87 -7.58 16.57 -8.51
C VAL A 87 -8.26 17.92 -8.26
N LYS A 88 -9.59 17.92 -8.26
CA LYS A 88 -10.41 19.08 -7.92
C LYS A 88 -10.28 19.41 -6.44
N GLY A 89 -10.32 20.69 -6.08
CA GLY A 89 -10.20 21.14 -4.69
C GLY A 89 -8.78 21.08 -4.11
N VAL A 90 -7.77 20.59 -4.83
CA VAL A 90 -6.38 20.81 -4.42
C VAL A 90 -6.04 22.27 -4.68
N ASN A 91 -5.82 23.07 -3.64
CA ASN A 91 -5.48 24.49 -3.76
C ASN A 91 -3.97 24.72 -3.75
N THR A 92 -3.23 23.92 -2.97
CA THR A 92 -1.78 24.08 -2.86
C THR A 92 -1.08 22.73 -2.75
N VAL A 93 0.00 22.57 -3.49
CA VAL A 93 0.87 21.39 -3.42
C VAL A 93 2.28 21.81 -3.03
N TYR A 94 2.86 21.13 -2.04
CA TYR A 94 4.25 21.29 -1.67
C TYR A 94 5.02 20.02 -2.01
N ILE A 95 6.00 20.15 -2.89
CA ILE A 95 6.90 19.06 -3.26
C ILE A 95 8.31 19.34 -2.75
N ASN A 96 9.00 18.29 -2.32
CA ASN A 96 10.36 18.37 -1.79
C ASN A 96 11.21 17.23 -2.34
N ASP A 97 12.50 17.46 -2.54
CA ASP A 97 13.47 16.39 -2.74
C ASP A 97 14.84 16.82 -2.22
N ILE A 98 15.58 15.91 -1.58
CA ILE A 98 16.92 16.21 -1.05
C ILE A 98 17.97 16.34 -2.17
N ASN A 99 17.74 15.69 -3.32
CA ASN A 99 18.65 15.76 -4.46
C ASN A 99 18.44 17.07 -5.22
N GLU A 100 19.47 17.92 -5.24
CA GLU A 100 19.46 19.22 -5.93
C GLU A 100 19.06 19.09 -7.43
N ARG A 101 19.50 18.04 -8.12
CA ARG A 101 19.12 17.79 -9.52
C ARG A 101 17.64 17.48 -9.66
N ALA A 102 17.07 16.76 -8.69
CA ALA A 102 15.65 16.43 -8.66
C ALA A 102 14.82 17.68 -8.38
N TYR A 103 15.26 18.51 -7.44
CA TYR A 103 14.67 19.82 -7.16
C TYR A 103 14.63 20.73 -8.40
N GLU A 104 15.76 20.91 -9.09
CA GLU A 104 15.81 21.75 -10.30
C GLU A 104 14.92 21.21 -11.43
N LEU A 105 14.93 19.88 -11.64
CA LEU A 105 14.06 19.25 -12.64
C LEU A 105 12.57 19.37 -12.28
N ALA A 106 12.21 19.19 -11.01
CA ALA A 106 10.84 19.34 -10.53
C ALA A 106 10.36 20.79 -10.69
N LYS A 107 11.20 21.78 -10.38
CA LYS A 107 10.91 23.20 -10.60
C LYS A 107 10.67 23.51 -12.07
N TYR A 108 11.51 22.98 -12.97
CA TYR A 108 11.29 23.11 -14.41
C TYR A 108 9.98 22.46 -14.85
N ASN A 109 9.66 21.26 -14.35
CA ASN A 109 8.41 20.56 -14.69
C ASN A 109 7.17 21.30 -14.17
N VAL A 110 7.23 21.95 -13.00
CA VAL A 110 6.17 22.83 -12.49
C VAL A 110 5.94 24.00 -13.44
N GLN A 111 7.02 24.65 -13.89
CA GLN A 111 6.97 25.75 -14.86
C GLN A 111 6.38 25.30 -16.20
N LEU A 112 6.81 24.14 -16.71
CA LEU A 112 6.32 23.55 -17.96
C LEU A 112 4.80 23.32 -17.96
N ASN A 113 4.21 23.13 -16.79
CA ASN A 113 2.76 22.97 -16.62
C ASN A 113 2.02 24.25 -16.21
N ASN A 114 2.71 25.40 -16.13
CA ASN A 114 2.16 26.69 -15.68
C ASN A 114 1.56 26.62 -14.26
N LEU A 115 2.24 25.93 -13.33
CA LEU A 115 1.74 25.68 -11.97
C LEU A 115 2.50 26.44 -10.86
N ASN A 116 3.28 27.47 -11.20
CA ASN A 116 4.16 28.17 -10.25
C ASN A 116 3.43 28.80 -9.06
N GLU A 117 2.17 29.21 -9.25
CA GLU A 117 1.33 29.80 -8.19
C GLU A 117 0.68 28.75 -7.28
N LYS A 118 0.77 27.47 -7.64
CA LYS A 118 0.02 26.37 -7.01
C LYS A 118 0.93 25.29 -6.41
N VAL A 119 2.09 25.06 -7.04
CA VAL A 119 3.04 24.01 -6.66
C VAL A 119 4.35 24.65 -6.20
N PHE A 120 4.66 24.48 -4.92
CA PHE A 120 5.87 25.00 -4.29
C PHE A 120 6.90 23.88 -4.17
N VAL A 121 8.12 24.12 -4.67
CA VAL A 121 9.22 23.15 -4.70
C VAL A 121 10.28 23.55 -3.67
N SER A 122 10.80 22.58 -2.93
CA SER A 122 11.85 22.77 -1.92
C SER A 122 12.97 21.73 -2.05
N ASN A 123 14.16 22.06 -1.54
CA ASN A 123 15.33 21.18 -1.52
C ASN A 123 15.83 20.97 -0.09
N GLU A 124 15.14 20.10 0.65
CA GLU A 124 15.44 19.81 2.05
C GLU A 124 15.40 18.29 2.32
N ASP A 125 15.96 17.89 3.45
CA ASP A 125 15.65 16.57 4.01
C ASP A 125 14.14 16.47 4.31
N ALA A 126 13.53 15.33 3.97
CA ALA A 126 12.08 15.16 4.07
C ALA A 126 11.56 15.27 5.52
N CYS A 127 12.32 14.80 6.52
CA CYS A 127 11.92 14.92 7.93
C CYS A 127 12.02 16.36 8.44
N LEU A 128 13.06 17.10 8.02
CA LEU A 128 13.17 18.53 8.31
C LEU A 128 12.02 19.31 7.67
N PHE A 129 11.79 19.11 6.37
CA PHE A 129 10.71 19.73 5.61
C PHE A 129 9.33 19.50 6.27
N LEU A 130 9.02 18.26 6.61
CA LEU A 130 7.76 17.90 7.29
C LEU A 130 7.66 18.54 8.68
N SER A 131 8.76 18.56 9.45
CA SER A 131 8.78 19.13 10.79
C SER A 131 8.51 20.64 10.78
N ARG A 132 8.94 21.37 9.75
CA ARG A 132 8.58 22.81 9.57
C ARG A 132 7.07 23.02 9.45
N HIS A 133 6.34 22.03 8.92
CA HIS A 133 4.89 22.10 8.70
C HIS A 133 4.07 21.48 9.83
N ALA A 134 4.68 21.07 10.94
CA ALA A 134 3.98 20.45 12.08
C ALA A 134 3.15 21.42 12.94
N ALA A 135 3.32 22.73 12.75
CA ALA A 135 2.56 23.75 13.46
C ALA A 135 1.08 23.75 13.02
N PRO A 136 0.09 23.95 13.92
CA PRO A 136 -1.33 23.78 13.63
C PRO A 136 -1.86 24.43 12.34
N ALA A 137 -1.47 25.68 12.06
CA ALA A 137 -1.91 26.41 10.86
C ALA A 137 -1.17 26.03 9.56
N GLN A 138 -0.09 25.24 9.65
CA GLN A 138 0.75 24.90 8.51
C GLN A 138 0.56 23.46 8.02
N ARG A 139 -0.15 22.63 8.80
CA ARG A 139 -0.36 21.21 8.54
C ARG A 139 -1.08 20.94 7.21
N PHE A 140 -0.75 19.79 6.63
CA PHE A 140 -1.31 19.31 5.37
C PHE A 140 -2.63 18.56 5.58
N ASP A 141 -3.48 18.58 4.57
CA ASP A 141 -4.65 17.69 4.45
C ASP A 141 -4.26 16.31 3.94
N PHE A 142 -3.19 16.23 3.15
CA PHE A 142 -2.71 15.00 2.55
C PHE A 142 -1.19 14.99 2.40
N ILE A 143 -0.55 13.85 2.70
CA ILE A 143 0.89 13.64 2.50
C ILE A 143 1.09 12.28 1.81
N ASP A 144 1.88 12.23 0.72
CA ASP A 144 2.31 10.98 0.07
C ASP A 144 3.81 10.72 0.31
N ILE A 145 4.11 9.71 1.13
CA ILE A 145 5.47 9.26 1.45
C ILE A 145 5.82 8.09 0.52
N ASP A 146 6.58 8.37 -0.54
CA ASP A 146 6.95 7.40 -1.59
C ASP A 146 8.48 7.21 -1.73
N PRO A 147 9.17 6.66 -0.71
CA PRO A 147 10.63 6.54 -0.73
C PRO A 147 11.11 5.27 -1.45
N PHE A 148 12.42 5.24 -1.69
CA PHE A 148 13.12 3.98 -1.94
C PHE A 148 13.22 3.13 -0.67
N GLY A 149 12.73 1.90 -0.75
CA GLY A 149 12.71 0.97 0.36
C GLY A 149 11.58 1.24 1.34
N SER A 150 11.92 1.73 2.53
CA SER A 150 11.00 1.77 3.67
C SER A 150 10.51 3.19 3.98
N PRO A 151 9.20 3.39 4.24
CA PRO A 151 8.67 4.68 4.68
C PRO A 151 8.85 4.94 6.17
N ALA A 152 9.21 3.92 6.96
CA ALA A 152 9.26 4.00 8.42
C ALA A 152 10.01 5.23 8.99
N PRO A 153 11.18 5.66 8.44
CA PRO A 153 11.89 6.84 8.95
C PRO A 153 11.10 8.15 8.87
N TYR A 154 10.12 8.26 7.96
CA TYR A 154 9.40 9.50 7.69
C TYR A 154 8.02 9.56 8.36
N ILE A 155 7.50 8.43 8.85
CA ILE A 155 6.12 8.32 9.35
C ILE A 155 5.88 9.27 10.52
N ASP A 156 6.81 9.36 11.49
CA ASP A 156 6.64 10.24 12.66
C ASP A 156 6.47 11.71 12.26
N SER A 157 7.38 12.22 11.41
CA SER A 157 7.31 13.60 10.90
C SER A 157 6.05 13.83 10.08
N ALA A 158 5.62 12.85 9.28
CA ALA A 158 4.40 12.94 8.48
C ALA A 158 3.14 13.00 9.33
N VAL A 159 3.04 12.19 10.38
CA VAL A 159 1.92 12.20 11.33
C VAL A 159 1.81 13.57 12.01
N ARG A 160 2.94 14.15 12.46
CA ARG A 160 2.95 15.48 13.09
C ARG A 160 2.59 16.62 12.12
N ALA A 161 2.89 16.45 10.83
CA ALA A 161 2.62 17.42 9.77
C ALA A 161 1.21 17.34 9.16
N LEU A 162 0.43 16.30 9.50
CA LEU A 162 -0.96 16.15 9.07
C LEU A 162 -1.90 16.79 10.09
N ARG A 163 -2.96 17.44 9.60
CA ARG A 163 -4.06 17.96 10.44
C ARG A 163 -5.04 16.85 10.84
N ASP A 164 -5.95 17.16 11.77
CA ASP A 164 -7.03 16.25 12.12
C ASP A 164 -7.92 15.92 10.91
N GLY A 165 -8.23 14.64 10.73
CA GLY A 165 -8.89 14.12 9.54
C GLY A 165 -8.02 14.15 8.28
N GLY A 166 -6.70 14.33 8.41
CA GLY A 166 -5.75 14.30 7.29
C GLY A 166 -5.51 12.89 6.76
N LEU A 167 -5.16 12.76 5.48
CA LEU A 167 -4.91 11.47 4.82
C LEU A 167 -3.41 11.26 4.58
N LEU A 168 -2.87 10.16 5.09
CA LEU A 168 -1.50 9.73 4.87
C LEU A 168 -1.46 8.59 3.84
N ALA A 169 -0.73 8.79 2.76
CA ALA A 169 -0.36 7.74 1.82
C ALA A 169 1.08 7.28 2.08
N LEU A 170 1.28 5.97 2.23
CA LEU A 170 2.58 5.35 2.44
C LEU A 170 2.86 4.33 1.34
N THR A 171 4.04 4.41 0.74
CA THR A 171 4.57 3.36 -0.11
C THR A 171 5.73 2.64 0.57
N ALA A 172 5.72 1.30 0.53
CA ALA A 172 6.87 0.48 0.89
C ALA A 172 7.29 -0.40 -0.28
N THR A 173 8.56 -0.32 -0.67
CA THR A 173 9.17 -1.10 -1.75
C THR A 173 10.17 -2.15 -1.23
N ASP A 174 10.49 -2.15 0.08
CA ASP A 174 11.38 -3.15 0.71
C ASP A 174 10.66 -4.47 1.07
N LEU A 175 9.94 -5.04 0.10
CA LEU A 175 9.14 -6.26 0.27
C LEU A 175 9.93 -7.47 0.76
N ALA A 176 11.24 -7.56 0.50
CA ALA A 176 12.05 -8.64 1.07
C ALA A 176 12.02 -8.63 2.62
N SER A 177 12.04 -7.44 3.23
CA SER A 177 11.86 -7.29 4.68
C SER A 177 10.43 -7.70 5.06
N LEU A 178 9.44 -7.05 4.45
CA LEU A 178 8.04 -7.16 4.83
C LEU A 178 7.39 -8.53 4.53
N CYS A 179 7.90 -9.29 3.57
CA CYS A 179 7.40 -10.62 3.18
C CYS A 179 8.21 -11.77 3.81
N GLY A 180 8.98 -11.50 4.86
CA GLY A 180 9.60 -12.54 5.69
C GLY A 180 10.90 -13.15 5.15
N VAL A 181 11.54 -12.54 4.14
CA VAL A 181 12.91 -12.93 3.72
C VAL A 181 13.93 -12.48 4.76
N TYR A 182 13.75 -11.26 5.30
CA TYR A 182 14.63 -10.69 6.32
C TYR A 182 13.85 -10.27 7.59
N PRO A 183 13.40 -11.21 8.43
CA PRO A 183 12.51 -10.93 9.56
C PRO A 183 13.11 -9.98 10.61
N LYS A 184 14.43 -10.03 10.85
CA LYS A 184 15.11 -9.06 11.75
C LYS A 184 15.07 -7.63 11.21
N VAL A 185 15.06 -7.45 9.90
CA VAL A 185 14.94 -6.12 9.26
C VAL A 185 13.51 -5.62 9.40
N ALA A 186 12.51 -6.49 9.19
CA ALA A 186 11.11 -6.14 9.41
C ALA A 186 10.87 -5.69 10.86
N LEU A 187 11.36 -6.45 11.84
CA LEU A 187 11.23 -6.11 13.25
C LEU A 187 11.86 -4.74 13.58
N ARG A 188 13.09 -4.49 13.08
CA ARG A 188 13.79 -3.22 13.33
C ARG A 188 13.09 -2.01 12.72
N LYS A 189 12.53 -2.14 11.51
CA LYS A 189 11.93 -1.01 10.78
C LYS A 189 10.45 -0.79 11.11
N TYR A 190 9.69 -1.87 11.31
CA TYR A 190 8.23 -1.85 11.41
C TYR A 190 7.70 -2.26 12.78
N GLY A 191 8.55 -2.70 13.71
CA GLY A 191 8.15 -3.10 15.05
C GLY A 191 7.46 -4.46 15.15
N GLY A 192 7.36 -5.21 14.03
CA GLY A 192 6.74 -6.53 13.98
C GLY A 192 7.50 -7.53 13.11
N SER A 193 7.36 -8.82 13.41
CA SER A 193 7.95 -9.90 12.63
C SER A 193 7.02 -10.33 11.49
N SER A 194 7.59 -10.60 10.33
CA SER A 194 6.87 -11.19 9.18
C SER A 194 7.09 -12.70 9.09
N LEU A 195 6.29 -13.36 8.25
CA LEU A 195 6.44 -14.77 7.88
C LEU A 195 6.45 -14.90 6.35
N LYS A 196 7.29 -15.81 5.85
CA LYS A 196 7.35 -16.16 4.42
C LYS A 196 6.22 -17.14 4.06
N THR A 197 4.99 -16.65 4.06
CA THR A 197 3.77 -17.42 3.69
C THR A 197 3.30 -17.09 2.28
N GLU A 198 2.29 -17.81 1.80
CA GLU A 198 1.60 -17.54 0.54
C GLU A 198 0.84 -16.20 0.53
N TYR A 199 0.52 -15.68 1.72
CA TYR A 199 -0.14 -14.40 1.95
C TYR A 199 0.78 -13.32 2.53
N ALA A 200 2.10 -13.46 2.32
CA ALA A 200 3.11 -12.54 2.85
C ALA A 200 2.91 -11.07 2.41
N GLN A 201 2.31 -10.84 1.23
CA GLN A 201 1.97 -9.48 0.77
C GLN A 201 0.87 -8.83 1.61
N GLU A 202 -0.11 -9.60 2.11
CA GLU A 202 -1.10 -9.06 3.05
C GLU A 202 -0.47 -8.81 4.43
N ILE A 203 0.44 -9.69 4.88
CA ILE A 203 1.23 -9.46 6.10
C ILE A 203 2.02 -8.14 5.97
N ALA A 204 2.60 -7.87 4.80
CA ALA A 204 3.35 -6.64 4.53
C ALA A 204 2.49 -5.38 4.71
N VAL A 205 1.28 -5.34 4.13
CA VAL A 205 0.32 -4.24 4.31
C VAL A 205 -0.01 -4.05 5.80
N ARG A 206 -0.27 -5.15 6.51
CA ARG A 206 -0.69 -5.11 7.91
C ARG A 206 0.44 -4.73 8.87
N LEU A 207 1.68 -5.10 8.56
CA LEU A 207 2.86 -4.63 9.29
C LEU A 207 3.09 -3.13 9.07
N LEU A 208 2.92 -2.64 7.84
CA LEU A 208 3.02 -1.20 7.56
C LEU A 208 1.93 -0.41 8.30
N ALA A 209 0.68 -0.89 8.27
CA ALA A 209 -0.43 -0.31 9.01
C ALA A 209 -0.20 -0.35 10.53
N GLY A 210 0.32 -1.46 11.05
CA GLY A 210 0.66 -1.59 12.47
C GLY A 210 1.80 -0.69 12.91
N CYS A 211 2.81 -0.49 12.06
CA CYS A 211 3.89 0.47 12.28
C CYS A 211 3.32 1.89 12.39
N LEU A 212 2.45 2.28 11.45
CA LEU A 212 1.78 3.58 11.48
C LEU A 212 0.95 3.77 12.76
N ALA A 213 0.11 2.79 13.13
CA ALA A 213 -0.72 2.86 14.33
C ALA A 213 0.12 3.07 15.60
N ASN A 214 1.22 2.32 15.75
CA ASN A 214 2.11 2.46 16.90
C ASN A 214 2.83 3.81 16.97
N ILE A 215 3.23 4.38 15.82
CA ILE A 215 3.88 5.70 15.79
C ILE A 215 2.87 6.80 16.09
N ALA A 216 1.68 6.74 15.47
CA ALA A 216 0.63 7.72 15.67
C ALA A 216 0.11 7.75 17.11
N ALA A 217 -0.04 6.58 17.74
CA ALA A 217 -0.53 6.48 19.12
C ALA A 217 0.37 7.20 20.14
N LYS A 218 1.68 7.32 19.89
CA LYS A 218 2.61 8.08 20.75
C LYS A 218 2.30 9.58 20.82
N HIS A 219 1.52 10.08 19.87
CA HIS A 219 1.09 11.47 19.75
C HIS A 219 -0.40 11.65 20.06
N ASP A 220 -1.04 10.67 20.69
CA ASP A 220 -2.50 10.64 20.92
C ASP A 220 -3.31 10.73 19.61
N ILE A 221 -2.81 10.11 18.54
CA ILE A 221 -3.45 10.09 17.22
C ILE A 221 -3.90 8.67 16.87
N GLY A 222 -5.19 8.53 16.58
CA GLY A 222 -5.79 7.34 16.00
C GLY A 222 -5.59 7.28 14.48
N VAL A 223 -5.70 6.07 13.95
CA VAL A 223 -5.52 5.72 12.54
C VAL A 223 -6.69 4.86 12.08
N LYS A 224 -7.31 5.25 10.97
CA LYS A 224 -8.32 4.46 10.24
C LYS A 224 -7.79 4.15 8.84
N ILE A 225 -7.60 2.87 8.54
CA ILE A 225 -7.15 2.45 7.19
C ILE A 225 -8.32 2.58 6.22
N LEU A 226 -8.18 3.47 5.23
CA LEU A 226 -9.23 3.71 4.23
C LEU A 226 -9.08 2.81 3.02
N PHE A 227 -7.84 2.61 2.57
CA PHE A 227 -7.57 1.85 1.36
C PHE A 227 -6.15 1.29 1.38
N SER A 228 -5.94 0.13 0.76
CA SER A 228 -4.62 -0.42 0.53
C SER A 228 -4.61 -1.25 -0.74
N HIS A 229 -3.45 -1.34 -1.36
CA HIS A 229 -3.26 -2.22 -2.50
C HIS A 229 -1.80 -2.61 -2.65
N VAL A 230 -1.56 -3.67 -3.42
CA VAL A 230 -0.24 -4.05 -3.90
C VAL A 230 -0.18 -3.82 -5.40
N ALA A 231 0.79 -3.02 -5.84
CA ALA A 231 1.07 -2.79 -7.26
C ALA A 231 2.48 -3.29 -7.58
N LYS A 232 2.58 -4.38 -8.35
CA LYS A 232 3.84 -5.04 -8.73
C LYS A 232 4.69 -5.44 -7.51
N HIS A 233 5.64 -4.58 -7.13
CA HIS A 233 6.59 -4.81 -6.04
C HIS A 233 6.54 -3.72 -4.96
N CYS A 234 5.43 -3.01 -4.85
CA CYS A 234 5.20 -2.04 -3.78
C CYS A 234 3.88 -2.30 -3.06
N VAL A 235 3.89 -2.06 -1.75
CA VAL A 235 2.72 -1.99 -0.89
C VAL A 235 2.33 -0.53 -0.75
N ARG A 236 1.04 -0.24 -0.92
CA ARG A 236 0.44 1.09 -0.74
C ARG A 236 -0.60 1.02 0.37
N LEU A 237 -0.55 1.99 1.28
CA LEU A 237 -1.48 2.16 2.38
C LEU A 237 -1.96 3.60 2.43
N TYR A 238 -3.26 3.80 2.56
CA TYR A 238 -3.89 5.10 2.71
C TYR A 238 -4.68 5.10 4.02
N ALA A 239 -4.32 5.97 4.94
CA ALA A 239 -4.86 5.99 6.28
C ALA A 239 -5.27 7.40 6.69
N LEU A 240 -6.50 7.54 7.17
CA LEU A 240 -6.98 8.75 7.81
C LEU A 240 -6.40 8.81 9.21
N ILE A 241 -5.87 9.97 9.60
CA ILE A 241 -5.45 10.22 10.98
C ILE A 241 -6.53 10.99 11.72
N GLU A 242 -6.68 10.70 13.01
CA GLU A 242 -7.70 11.32 13.84
C GLU A 242 -7.14 11.66 15.23
N TYR A 243 -7.24 12.92 15.65
CA TYR A 243 -6.70 13.34 16.94
C TYR A 243 -7.55 12.87 18.12
N GLY A 244 -6.87 12.51 19.21
CA GLY A 244 -7.45 12.18 20.51
C GLY A 244 -6.98 10.83 21.05
N ALA A 245 -6.58 10.79 22.32
CA ALA A 245 -6.09 9.60 23.00
C ALA A 245 -7.04 8.40 22.88
N LYS A 246 -8.35 8.62 23.06
CA LYS A 246 -9.37 7.55 22.89
C LYS A 246 -9.40 6.96 21.48
N LYS A 247 -9.01 7.74 20.46
CA LYS A 247 -8.92 7.24 19.08
C LYS A 247 -7.63 6.44 18.89
N ALA A 248 -6.53 6.87 19.51
CA ALA A 248 -5.27 6.13 19.56
C ALA A 248 -5.46 4.76 20.24
N ASP A 249 -6.15 4.71 21.39
CA ASP A 249 -6.45 3.46 22.10
C ASP A 249 -7.18 2.47 21.19
N ARG A 250 -8.23 2.91 20.47
CA ARG A 250 -8.96 2.07 19.50
C ARG A 250 -8.08 1.55 18.36
N SER A 251 -7.10 2.34 17.93
CA SER A 251 -6.12 1.88 16.92
C SER A 251 -5.21 0.81 17.48
N LEU A 252 -4.81 0.90 18.76
CA LEU A 252 -4.02 -0.14 19.42
C LEU A 252 -4.84 -1.41 19.70
N ASP A 253 -6.14 -1.29 20.00
CA ASP A 253 -7.06 -2.44 20.11
C ASP A 253 -7.23 -3.22 18.80
N SER A 254 -6.87 -2.59 17.68
CA SER A 254 -6.90 -3.17 16.34
C SER A 254 -5.63 -3.94 15.99
N MET A 255 -4.65 -3.97 16.90
CA MET A 255 -3.37 -4.66 16.75
C MET A 255 -3.42 -6.09 17.29
N GLY A 256 -2.57 -6.94 16.72
CA GLY A 256 -2.36 -8.28 17.24
C GLY A 256 -1.45 -9.11 16.35
N TYR A 257 -1.68 -10.41 16.34
CA TYR A 257 -0.75 -11.39 15.78
C TYR A 257 -1.48 -12.38 14.85
N LEU A 258 -0.75 -12.88 13.85
CA LEU A 258 -1.17 -14.01 13.03
C LEU A 258 -0.38 -15.24 13.43
N LEU A 259 -1.09 -16.31 13.80
CA LEU A 259 -0.50 -17.63 14.01
C LEU A 259 -0.67 -18.45 12.74
N HIS A 260 0.38 -19.16 12.33
CA HIS A 260 0.39 -19.94 11.09
C HIS A 260 1.07 -21.30 11.27
N CYS A 261 0.40 -22.36 10.82
CA CYS A 261 0.97 -23.70 10.74
C CYS A 261 1.45 -24.00 9.32
N PHE A 262 2.77 -24.06 9.11
CA PHE A 262 3.34 -24.45 7.81
C PHE A 262 3.04 -25.91 7.42
N LYS A 263 2.66 -26.77 8.37
CA LYS A 263 2.33 -28.18 8.08
C LYS A 263 0.92 -28.34 7.51
N CYS A 264 -0.12 -27.74 8.10
CA CYS A 264 -1.51 -27.92 7.62
C CYS A 264 -2.09 -26.70 6.88
N PHE A 265 -1.46 -25.53 6.95
CA PHE A 265 -1.96 -24.21 6.52
C PHE A 265 -3.02 -23.59 7.44
N HIS A 266 -3.28 -24.19 8.60
CA HIS A 266 -4.07 -23.57 9.65
C HIS A 266 -3.50 -22.20 10.02
N ARG A 267 -4.40 -21.26 10.31
CA ARG A 267 -4.04 -19.92 10.75
C ARG A 267 -5.19 -19.27 11.49
N GLU A 268 -4.83 -18.38 12.39
CA GLU A 268 -5.76 -17.64 13.23
C GLU A 268 -5.18 -16.26 13.58
N ALA A 269 -6.07 -15.30 13.82
CA ALA A 269 -5.73 -13.96 14.28
C ALA A 269 -5.98 -13.87 15.78
N VAL A 270 -4.99 -13.36 16.53
CA VAL A 270 -5.06 -13.20 17.99
C VAL A 270 -4.87 -11.73 18.32
N GLN A 271 -5.87 -11.11 18.95
CA GLN A 271 -5.82 -9.72 19.40
C GLN A 271 -5.08 -9.56 20.73
N GLY A 272 -4.56 -8.36 20.98
CA GLY A 272 -3.91 -8.00 22.25
C GLY A 272 -2.48 -8.50 22.38
N ILE A 273 -1.95 -8.46 23.60
CA ILE A 273 -0.56 -8.85 23.91
C ILE A 273 -0.46 -10.37 23.95
N LEU A 274 0.32 -10.94 23.02
CA LEU A 274 0.56 -12.38 23.00
C LEU A 274 1.54 -12.77 24.11
N SER A 275 1.04 -13.42 25.17
CA SER A 275 1.90 -14.09 26.14
C SER A 275 2.49 -15.34 25.48
N LEU A 276 3.76 -15.27 25.07
CA LEU A 276 4.49 -16.33 24.36
C LEU A 276 4.82 -17.56 25.25
N ASN A 277 4.23 -17.67 26.44
CA ASN A 277 4.62 -18.63 27.48
C ASN A 277 4.10 -20.06 27.29
N SER A 278 3.57 -20.40 26.12
CA SER A 278 3.27 -21.78 25.78
C SER A 278 3.44 -21.97 24.28
N SER A 279 4.32 -22.90 23.91
CA SER A 279 4.52 -23.38 22.54
C SER A 279 3.16 -23.64 21.86
N SER A 280 2.65 -22.67 21.11
CA SER A 280 1.34 -22.75 20.49
C SER A 280 1.38 -23.88 19.47
N ARG A 281 0.77 -25.01 19.80
CA ARG A 281 0.62 -26.13 18.89
C ARG A 281 -0.61 -25.91 18.04
N CYS A 282 -0.50 -26.27 16.77
CA CYS A 282 -1.61 -26.17 15.83
C CYS A 282 -2.78 -27.06 16.30
N PRO A 283 -4.00 -26.51 16.45
CA PRO A 283 -5.15 -27.28 16.91
C PRO A 283 -5.56 -28.38 15.92
N GLU A 284 -5.21 -28.24 14.63
CA GLU A 284 -5.58 -29.21 13.59
C GLU A 284 -4.58 -30.38 13.44
N CYS A 285 -3.29 -30.17 13.70
CA CYS A 285 -2.27 -31.19 13.40
C CYS A 285 -1.15 -31.33 14.43
N GLY A 286 -1.20 -30.57 15.53
CA GLY A 286 -0.24 -30.63 16.64
C GLY A 286 1.16 -30.07 16.34
N SER A 287 1.44 -29.63 15.11
CA SER A 287 2.73 -29.03 14.74
C SER A 287 2.91 -27.60 15.28
N PRO A 288 4.15 -27.10 15.42
CA PRO A 288 4.39 -25.76 15.92
C PRO A 288 3.73 -24.68 15.06
N LEU A 289 3.12 -23.69 15.71
CA LEU A 289 2.66 -22.46 15.08
C LEU A 289 3.80 -21.44 15.02
N ARG A 290 3.83 -20.64 13.96
CA ARG A 290 4.73 -19.50 13.78
C ARG A 290 3.93 -18.22 13.86
N VAL A 291 4.54 -17.19 14.43
CA VAL A 291 3.88 -15.92 14.74
C VAL A 291 4.37 -14.82 13.78
N ALA A 292 3.42 -14.08 13.19
CA ALA A 292 3.67 -12.77 12.58
C ALA A 292 3.02 -11.68 13.43
N GLY A 293 3.66 -10.52 13.54
CA GLY A 293 3.16 -9.36 14.27
C GLY A 293 4.15 -8.79 15.31
N PRO A 294 3.72 -7.81 16.12
CA PRO A 294 2.39 -7.21 16.09
C PRO A 294 2.09 -6.52 14.74
N LEU A 295 0.85 -6.62 14.28
CA LEU A 295 0.38 -6.09 12.99
C LEU A 295 -1.10 -5.70 13.09
N TRP A 296 -1.59 -4.98 12.08
CA TRP A 296 -2.99 -4.55 11.99
C TRP A 296 -3.93 -5.72 11.64
N LEU A 297 -4.93 -5.99 12.48
CA LEU A 297 -5.88 -7.09 12.30
C LEU A 297 -7.21 -6.68 11.67
N ARG A 298 -7.57 -5.40 11.72
CA ARG A 298 -8.84 -4.88 11.16
C ARG A 298 -8.81 -4.79 9.64
N GLU A 299 -9.87 -4.22 9.08
CA GLU A 299 -10.06 -3.95 7.67
C GLU A 299 -8.89 -3.11 7.12
N ILE A 300 -8.51 -3.41 5.89
CA ILE A 300 -7.47 -2.68 5.14
C ILE A 300 -8.05 -1.96 3.92
N VAL A 301 -9.38 -1.98 3.80
CA VAL A 301 -10.22 -1.28 2.82
C VAL A 301 -11.50 -0.90 3.56
N ASP A 302 -11.79 0.39 3.65
CA ASP A 302 -13.01 0.91 4.27
C ASP A 302 -14.14 0.93 3.24
N LYS A 303 -15.30 0.36 3.58
CA LYS A 303 -16.43 0.23 2.66
C LYS A 303 -17.00 1.56 2.21
N GLU A 304 -17.20 2.47 3.15
CA GLU A 304 -17.82 3.78 2.90
C GLU A 304 -16.91 4.58 1.97
N PHE A 305 -15.62 4.62 2.26
CA PHE A 305 -14.63 5.28 1.42
C PHE A 305 -14.49 4.61 0.06
N PHE A 306 -14.57 3.29 -0.01
CA PHE A 306 -14.51 2.56 -1.28
C PHE A 306 -15.69 2.91 -2.19
N THR A 307 -16.90 3.10 -1.66
CA THR A 307 -18.04 3.60 -2.45
C THR A 307 -17.72 4.96 -3.07
N VAL A 308 -17.09 5.86 -2.33
CA VAL A 308 -16.64 7.16 -2.86
C VAL A 308 -15.57 6.99 -3.95
N ILE A 309 -14.67 6.02 -3.82
CA ILE A 309 -13.72 5.67 -4.90
C ILE A 309 -14.46 5.27 -6.18
N GLU A 310 -15.47 4.38 -6.07
CA GLU A 310 -16.24 3.93 -7.23
C GLU A 310 -17.00 5.06 -7.94
N GLU A 311 -17.56 6.00 -7.16
CA GLU A 311 -18.23 7.18 -7.70
C GLU A 311 -17.26 8.08 -8.46
N ASN A 312 -16.06 8.29 -7.91
CA ASN A 312 -15.05 9.17 -8.51
C ASN A 312 -14.30 8.51 -9.68
N MET A 313 -14.32 7.18 -9.83
CA MET A 313 -13.71 6.50 -10.99
C MET A 313 -14.21 7.02 -12.34
N LYS A 314 -15.47 7.45 -12.41
CA LYS A 314 -16.05 8.02 -13.65
C LYS A 314 -15.60 9.46 -13.91
N SER A 315 -15.17 10.16 -12.87
CA SER A 315 -14.86 11.59 -12.91
C SER A 315 -13.39 11.89 -13.22
N VAL A 316 -12.50 10.99 -12.83
CA VAL A 316 -11.06 11.14 -13.05
C VAL A 316 -10.73 10.69 -14.47
N LYS A 317 -10.21 11.62 -15.27
CA LYS A 317 -9.78 11.34 -16.64
C LYS A 317 -8.45 10.58 -16.65
N HIS A 318 -8.20 9.81 -17.71
CA HIS A 318 -6.91 9.11 -17.93
C HIS A 318 -6.54 8.01 -16.92
N ILE A 319 -7.52 7.39 -16.25
CA ILE A 319 -7.29 6.17 -15.47
C ILE A 319 -6.97 5.01 -16.43
N ASP A 320 -5.91 4.26 -16.11
CA ASP A 320 -5.51 3.06 -16.84
C ASP A 320 -6.50 1.89 -16.66
N ASP A 321 -6.68 1.07 -17.69
CA ASP A 321 -7.49 -0.16 -17.61
C ASP A 321 -6.98 -1.13 -16.54
N GLU A 322 -5.67 -1.14 -16.27
CA GLU A 322 -5.07 -1.92 -15.19
C GLU A 322 -5.61 -1.48 -13.82
N VAL A 323 -5.81 -0.19 -13.62
CA VAL A 323 -6.37 0.37 -12.38
C VAL A 323 -7.85 0.02 -12.25
N ILE A 324 -8.63 0.10 -13.34
CA ILE A 324 -10.05 -0.29 -13.31
C ILE A 324 -10.21 -1.76 -12.90
N LYS A 325 -9.36 -2.65 -13.43
CA LYS A 325 -9.33 -4.07 -13.06
C LYS A 325 -8.92 -4.26 -11.59
N LEU A 326 -7.93 -3.51 -11.11
CA LEU A 326 -7.50 -3.55 -9.72
C LEU A 326 -8.63 -3.15 -8.76
N ILE A 327 -9.29 -2.01 -9.01
CA ILE A 327 -10.40 -1.55 -8.17
C ILE A 327 -11.56 -2.56 -8.19
N SER A 328 -11.88 -3.12 -9.36
CA SER A 328 -12.92 -4.16 -9.49
C SER A 328 -12.61 -5.41 -8.65
N LEU A 329 -11.35 -5.83 -8.57
CA LEU A 329 -10.94 -6.95 -7.72
C LEU A 329 -11.04 -6.60 -6.23
N ILE A 330 -10.60 -5.39 -5.84
CA ILE A 330 -10.67 -4.96 -4.43
C ILE A 330 -12.12 -4.84 -3.96
N LYS A 331 -13.07 -4.48 -4.85
CA LYS A 331 -14.50 -4.51 -4.53
C LYS A 331 -14.99 -5.87 -4.06
N GLU A 332 -14.48 -6.96 -4.64
CA GLU A 332 -14.81 -8.32 -4.21
C GLU A 332 -14.21 -8.66 -2.84
N GLU A 333 -13.27 -7.86 -2.34
CA GLU A 333 -12.50 -8.09 -1.12
C GLU A 333 -12.94 -7.27 0.09
N THR A 334 -13.80 -6.26 -0.08
CA THR A 334 -14.11 -5.30 1.00
C THR A 334 -14.72 -5.98 2.25
N ASP A 335 -15.34 -7.14 2.06
CA ASP A 335 -15.94 -7.98 3.12
C ASP A 335 -15.15 -9.26 3.44
N ALA A 336 -13.98 -9.41 2.82
CA ALA A 336 -13.24 -10.64 2.85
C ALA A 336 -12.38 -10.74 4.12
N PRO A 337 -12.23 -11.94 4.68
CA PRO A 337 -11.47 -12.14 5.91
C PRO A 337 -9.98 -11.83 5.74
N ILE A 338 -9.31 -11.71 6.89
CA ILE A 338 -7.85 -11.59 6.96
C ILE A 338 -7.17 -12.80 6.32
N THR A 339 -6.07 -12.56 5.60
CA THR A 339 -5.28 -13.57 4.87
C THR A 339 -6.00 -14.21 3.68
N TYR A 340 -5.25 -14.94 2.85
CA TYR A 340 -5.79 -15.72 1.74
C TYR A 340 -5.03 -17.03 1.56
N TYR A 341 -5.66 -18.01 0.92
CA TYR A 341 -5.02 -19.23 0.45
C TYR A 341 -4.57 -19.06 -1.00
N VAL A 342 -3.50 -19.75 -1.41
CA VAL A 342 -3.12 -19.85 -2.82
C VAL A 342 -3.35 -21.28 -3.29
N THR A 343 -4.21 -21.44 -4.31
CA THR A 343 -4.60 -22.77 -4.82
C THR A 343 -3.38 -23.60 -5.24
N ASP A 344 -2.38 -22.99 -5.88
CA ASP A 344 -1.16 -23.68 -6.29
C ASP A 344 -0.38 -24.25 -5.09
N LYS A 345 -0.31 -23.52 -3.97
CA LYS A 345 0.39 -23.99 -2.76
C LYS A 345 -0.32 -25.15 -2.09
N ILE A 346 -1.65 -25.16 -2.15
CA ILE A 346 -2.44 -26.31 -1.71
C ILE A 346 -2.19 -27.50 -2.64
N CYS A 347 -2.26 -27.30 -3.95
CA CYS A 347 -2.04 -28.31 -4.99
C CYS A 347 -0.64 -28.95 -4.92
N GLU A 348 0.41 -28.14 -4.71
CA GLU A 348 1.80 -28.57 -4.51
C GLU A 348 1.88 -29.58 -3.34
N LYS A 349 1.24 -29.26 -2.23
CA LYS A 349 1.22 -30.10 -1.03
C LYS A 349 0.46 -31.41 -1.21
N ILE A 350 -0.69 -31.38 -1.90
CA ILE A 350 -1.48 -32.59 -2.17
C ILE A 350 -1.02 -33.35 -3.43
N LYS A 351 0.04 -32.88 -4.10
CA LYS A 351 0.59 -33.42 -5.35
C LYS A 351 -0.47 -33.60 -6.44
N ALA A 352 -1.25 -32.54 -6.72
CA ALA A 352 -2.36 -32.58 -7.67
C ALA A 352 -2.34 -31.38 -8.63
N PRO A 353 -2.97 -31.49 -9.83
CA PRO A 353 -3.02 -30.38 -10.78
C PRO A 353 -3.88 -29.23 -10.26
N THR A 354 -3.55 -27.99 -10.64
CA THR A 354 -4.32 -26.80 -10.24
C THR A 354 -5.69 -26.77 -10.95
N PRO A 355 -6.82 -26.81 -10.21
CA PRO A 355 -8.14 -26.61 -10.80
C PRO A 355 -8.42 -25.12 -11.08
N PRO A 356 -9.40 -24.79 -11.95
CA PRO A 356 -9.83 -23.41 -12.15
C PRO A 356 -10.30 -22.75 -10.84
N ILE A 357 -9.76 -21.58 -10.50
CA ILE A 357 -10.06 -20.87 -9.24
C ILE A 357 -11.56 -20.65 -9.02
N ARG A 358 -12.32 -20.33 -10.08
CA ARG A 358 -13.78 -20.13 -10.00
C ARG A 358 -14.50 -21.38 -9.47
N LYS A 359 -14.07 -22.58 -9.88
CA LYS A 359 -14.65 -23.84 -9.39
C LYS A 359 -14.36 -24.04 -7.90
N VAL A 360 -13.16 -23.70 -7.44
CA VAL A 360 -12.79 -23.79 -6.02
C VAL A 360 -13.61 -22.82 -5.18
N ILE A 361 -13.73 -21.56 -5.62
CA ILE A 361 -14.54 -20.53 -4.95
C ILE A 361 -16.00 -21.00 -4.84
N ASN A 362 -16.60 -21.50 -5.93
CA ASN A 362 -17.97 -21.98 -5.91
C ASN A 362 -18.13 -23.17 -4.96
N ASN A 363 -17.20 -24.13 -4.95
CA ASN A 363 -17.24 -25.24 -3.99
C ASN A 363 -17.17 -24.77 -2.53
N ILE A 364 -16.37 -23.75 -2.21
CA ILE A 364 -16.29 -23.19 -0.86
C ILE A 364 -17.61 -22.52 -0.47
N LYS A 365 -18.23 -21.79 -1.42
CA LYS A 365 -19.56 -21.18 -1.23
C LYS A 365 -20.65 -22.24 -1.03
N ASP A 366 -20.63 -23.30 -1.84
CA ASP A 366 -21.56 -24.45 -1.71
C ASP A 366 -21.43 -25.16 -0.35
N MET A 367 -20.25 -25.05 0.29
CA MET A 367 -19.97 -25.56 1.64
C MET A 367 -20.39 -24.58 2.76
N GLY A 368 -21.01 -23.45 2.43
CA GLY A 368 -21.54 -22.49 3.39
C GLY A 368 -20.56 -21.41 3.85
N PHE A 369 -19.39 -21.30 3.23
CA PHE A 369 -18.37 -20.31 3.60
C PHE A 369 -18.29 -19.14 2.63
N ARG A 370 -17.83 -17.98 3.10
CA ARG A 370 -17.57 -16.84 2.22
C ARG A 370 -16.30 -17.10 1.43
N ALA A 371 -16.30 -16.76 0.15
CA ALA A 371 -15.11 -16.85 -0.68
C ALA A 371 -15.08 -15.79 -1.77
N SER A 372 -13.94 -15.12 -1.92
CA SER A 372 -13.68 -14.16 -2.99
C SER A 372 -12.25 -14.27 -3.51
N ARG A 373 -12.01 -13.66 -4.67
CA ARG A 373 -10.66 -13.49 -5.20
C ARG A 373 -9.90 -12.44 -4.39
N THR A 374 -8.61 -12.29 -4.67
CA THR A 374 -7.84 -11.20 -4.11
C THR A 374 -6.86 -10.60 -5.12
N HIS A 375 -6.68 -9.28 -5.05
CA HIS A 375 -5.72 -8.51 -5.80
C HIS A 375 -4.27 -8.83 -5.41
N PHE A 376 -4.03 -9.39 -4.21
CA PHE A 376 -2.70 -9.82 -3.78
C PHE A 376 -2.15 -10.93 -4.67
N HIS A 377 -2.99 -11.86 -5.13
CA HIS A 377 -2.52 -13.00 -5.91
C HIS A 377 -3.59 -13.50 -6.90
N SER A 378 -3.21 -13.69 -8.16
CA SER A 378 -4.13 -14.12 -9.23
C SER A 378 -4.83 -15.47 -8.96
N LYS A 379 -4.20 -16.33 -8.15
CA LYS A 379 -4.74 -17.62 -7.67
C LYS A 379 -5.06 -17.61 -6.16
N GLY A 380 -5.18 -16.43 -5.57
CA GLY A 380 -5.51 -16.22 -4.18
C GLY A 380 -7.01 -16.30 -3.92
N ILE A 381 -7.40 -16.92 -2.81
CA ILE A 381 -8.79 -17.01 -2.35
C ILE A 381 -8.84 -16.55 -0.89
N LYS A 382 -9.60 -15.48 -0.63
CA LYS A 382 -9.97 -15.09 0.74
C LYS A 382 -11.21 -15.84 1.16
N THR A 383 -11.20 -16.44 2.34
CA THR A 383 -12.33 -17.22 2.88
C THR A 383 -12.22 -17.38 4.39
N ASP A 384 -13.37 -17.48 5.05
CA ASP A 384 -13.49 -17.80 6.48
C ASP A 384 -13.52 -19.32 6.74
N ALA A 385 -13.39 -20.12 5.68
CA ALA A 385 -13.23 -21.55 5.79
C ALA A 385 -11.88 -21.94 6.43
N PRO A 386 -11.88 -22.94 7.34
CA PRO A 386 -10.65 -23.49 7.88
C PRO A 386 -9.84 -24.22 6.79
N SER A 387 -8.56 -24.45 7.07
CA SER A 387 -7.62 -24.94 6.04
C SER A 387 -8.01 -26.31 5.48
N SER A 388 -8.62 -27.16 6.33
CA SER A 388 -9.16 -28.47 5.96
C SER A 388 -10.25 -28.39 4.88
N ILE A 389 -11.21 -27.47 5.04
CA ILE A 389 -12.32 -27.27 4.09
C ILE A 389 -11.82 -26.73 2.77
N VAL A 390 -10.85 -25.81 2.77
CA VAL A 390 -10.27 -25.29 1.53
C VAL A 390 -9.55 -26.40 0.76
N ILE A 391 -8.81 -27.27 1.45
CA ILE A 391 -8.17 -28.44 0.84
C ILE A 391 -9.23 -29.39 0.24
N GLU A 392 -10.34 -29.61 0.93
CA GLU A 392 -11.44 -30.43 0.45
C GLU A 392 -12.10 -29.83 -0.81
N ALA A 393 -12.38 -28.53 -0.81
CA ALA A 393 -12.94 -27.81 -1.95
C ALA A 393 -12.03 -27.90 -3.20
N VAL A 394 -10.71 -27.83 -3.01
CA VAL A 394 -9.72 -28.05 -4.08
C VAL A 394 -9.78 -29.49 -4.60
N LYS A 395 -9.80 -30.50 -3.71
CA LYS A 395 -9.92 -31.92 -4.11
C LYS A 395 -11.21 -32.19 -4.89
N LYS A 396 -12.35 -31.63 -4.46
CA LYS A 396 -13.65 -31.73 -5.15
C LYS A 396 -13.60 -31.10 -6.55
N ALA A 397 -12.92 -29.96 -6.70
CA ALA A 397 -12.75 -29.30 -7.99
C ALA A 397 -11.89 -30.10 -8.98
N ILE A 398 -10.94 -30.90 -8.48
CA ILE A 398 -10.09 -31.78 -9.30
C ILE A 398 -10.85 -33.03 -9.75
N LYS A 399 -11.61 -33.68 -8.85
CA LYS A 399 -12.38 -34.90 -9.18
C LYS A 399 -13.37 -34.68 -10.32
N ARG A 400 -14.07 -33.53 -10.33
CA ARG A 400 -15.02 -33.10 -11.40
C ARG A 400 -14.34 -32.68 -12.71
N ARG A 401 -13.02 -32.79 -12.84
CA ARG A 401 -12.27 -32.54 -14.08
C ARG A 401 -11.89 -33.83 -14.80
N ASN A 402 -11.89 -34.95 -14.06
CA ASN A 402 -11.58 -36.29 -14.58
C ASN A 402 -12.87 -37.10 -14.87
N GLN A 403 -14.03 -36.48 -14.64
CA GLN A 403 -15.34 -36.85 -15.17
C GLN A 403 -15.72 -35.76 -16.17
#